data_AF-A0A415BL66-F1
#
_entry.id   AF-A0A415BL66-F1
#
_cell.length_a   1.000
_cell.length_b   1.000
_cell.length_c   1.000
_cell.angle_alpha   90.00
_cell.angle_beta   90.00
_cell.angle_gamma   90.00
#
_symmetry.space_group_name_H-M   'P 1'
#
loop_
_entity.id
_entity.type
_entity.pdbx_description
1 polymer ?
#
loop_
_entity_poly.entity_id
_entity_poly.type
_entity_poly.pdbx_seq_one_letter_code
_entity_poly.pdbx_strand_id
1 'polypeptide(L)'
;MNPDGVIISFNGQIDFGTVVAFLSLALTLLQWIVSLVRGRRAAARSQASAICARVVRMPERETATVGRCRVDLAPQFGLEVMNNSNDIVYQVILTAVLVQGAGPQDGRDVEGCGGRVLLSSVAPGKTVRCIGHLDCSMHKTLGCEVAFTDRYGHSWVRKSDGHLGRIRFKTPVDYYGLMLPVEWMDFDEW
;
A
#
# COMPACT_ATOMS: atom_id res chain seq x y z
N MET A 1 29.39 -50.54 41.47
CA MET A 1 28.56 -49.58 40.71
C MET A 1 29.48 -48.54 40.12
N ASN A 2 29.84 -48.73 38.86
CA ASN A 2 30.60 -47.76 38.07
C ASN A 2 29.64 -47.28 36.98
N PRO A 3 29.44 -45.98 36.74
CA PRO A 3 28.53 -45.54 35.69
C PRO A 3 29.24 -45.73 34.35
N ASP A 4 28.68 -46.62 33.53
CA ASP A 4 29.12 -46.81 32.14
C ASP A 4 28.81 -45.54 31.34
N GLY A 5 29.76 -44.62 31.33
CA GLY A 5 29.71 -43.43 30.51
C GLY A 5 29.91 -43.81 29.04
N VAL A 6 28.86 -43.64 28.23
CA VAL A 6 28.96 -43.74 26.78
C VAL A 6 29.76 -42.55 26.26
N ILE A 7 31.04 -42.78 25.94
CA ILE A 7 31.89 -41.81 25.27
C ILE A 7 31.61 -41.90 23.76
N ILE A 8 30.83 -40.94 23.23
CA ILE A 8 30.69 -40.75 21.79
C ILE A 8 31.95 -40.02 21.30
N SER A 9 32.97 -40.79 20.94
CA SER A 9 34.19 -40.29 20.32
C SER A 9 33.95 -40.08 18.83
N PHE A 10 33.91 -38.82 18.38
CA PHE A 10 33.93 -38.48 16.96
C PHE A 10 35.35 -38.66 16.42
N ASN A 11 35.66 -39.87 15.93
CA ASN A 11 36.97 -40.20 15.36
C ASN A 11 37.09 -39.78 13.88
N GLY A 12 36.67 -38.56 13.54
CA GLY A 12 36.73 -38.03 12.18
C GLY A 12 37.85 -37.01 12.05
N GLN A 13 38.96 -37.39 11.42
CA GLN A 13 39.97 -36.44 10.98
C GLN A 13 39.32 -35.53 9.93
N ILE A 14 39.09 -34.26 10.24
CA ILE A 14 38.46 -33.31 9.31
C ILE A 14 39.44 -33.11 8.15
N ASP A 15 39.17 -33.75 7.01
CA ASP A 15 39.96 -33.57 5.80
C ASP A 15 39.66 -32.20 5.18
N PHE A 16 40.63 -31.61 4.50
CA PHE A 16 40.51 -30.33 3.81
C PHE A 16 39.31 -30.36 2.83
N GLY A 17 39.09 -31.49 2.16
CA GLY A 17 37.94 -31.70 1.28
C GLY A 17 36.59 -31.55 1.98
N THR A 18 36.48 -32.00 3.23
CA THR A 18 35.26 -31.85 4.04
C THR A 18 35.01 -30.37 4.39
N VAL A 19 36.07 -29.63 4.76
CA VAL A 19 35.97 -28.18 5.03
C VAL A 19 35.52 -27.42 3.79
N VAL A 20 36.11 -27.72 2.63
CA VAL A 20 35.75 -27.10 1.34
C VAL A 20 34.29 -27.40 0.98
N ALA A 21 33.83 -28.63 1.18
CA ALA A 21 32.44 -29.01 0.92
C ALA A 21 31.46 -28.23 1.81
N PHE A 22 31.74 -28.09 3.11
CA PHE A 22 30.89 -27.29 4.02
C PHE A 22 30.86 -25.81 3.66
N LEU A 23 32.02 -25.21 3.30
CA LEU A 23 32.09 -23.82 2.85
C LEU A 23 31.28 -23.61 1.56
N SER A 24 31.39 -24.55 0.61
CA SER A 24 30.64 -24.50 -0.65
C SER A 24 29.13 -24.60 -0.42
N LEU A 25 28.71 -25.50 0.48
CA LEU A 25 27.31 -25.62 0.89
C LEU A 25 26.80 -24.33 1.55
N ALA A 26 27.58 -23.75 2.47
CA ALA A 26 27.22 -22.52 3.15
C ALA A 26 27.06 -21.34 2.17
N LEU A 27 27.98 -21.22 1.20
CA LEU A 27 27.92 -20.18 0.16
C LEU A 27 26.72 -20.36 -0.76
N THR A 28 26.42 -21.58 -1.19
CA THR A 28 25.25 -21.85 -2.05
C THR A 28 23.94 -21.58 -1.33
N LEU A 29 23.82 -21.97 -0.04
CA LEU A 29 22.67 -21.63 0.80
C LEU A 29 22.53 -20.11 0.97
N LEU A 30 23.62 -19.40 1.23
CA LEU A 30 23.61 -17.94 1.35
C LEU A 30 23.16 -17.26 0.05
N GLN A 31 23.71 -17.70 -1.09
CA GLN A 31 23.33 -17.18 -2.41
C GLN A 31 21.85 -17.43 -2.71
N TRP A 32 21.33 -18.60 -2.35
CA TRP A 32 19.93 -18.93 -2.51
C TRP A 32 19.02 -18.07 -1.62
N ILE A 33 19.40 -17.84 -0.35
CA ILE A 33 18.64 -16.94 0.54
C ILE A 33 18.63 -15.52 -0.02
N VAL A 34 19.79 -15.02 -0.48
CA VAL A 34 19.91 -13.68 -1.06
C VAL A 34 19.07 -13.54 -2.33
N SER A 35 19.08 -14.55 -3.21
CA SER A 35 18.29 -14.54 -4.45
C SER A 35 16.79 -14.55 -4.15
N LEU A 36 16.35 -15.35 -3.17
CA LEU A 36 14.97 -15.41 -2.72
C LEU A 36 14.48 -14.06 -2.16
N VAL A 37 15.29 -13.41 -1.31
CA VAL A 37 14.97 -12.10 -0.73
C VAL A 37 14.92 -11.02 -1.82
N ARG A 38 15.89 -11.02 -2.75
CA ARG A 38 15.91 -10.07 -3.87
C ARG A 38 14.72 -10.26 -4.79
N GLY A 39 14.37 -11.51 -5.11
CA GLY A 39 13.21 -11.85 -5.93
C GLY A 39 11.90 -11.34 -5.32
N ARG A 40 11.70 -11.57 -4.02
CA ARG A 40 10.53 -11.05 -3.29
C ARG A 40 10.45 -9.52 -3.31
N ARG A 41 11.57 -8.83 -3.07
CA ARG A 41 11.63 -7.36 -3.11
C ARG A 41 11.33 -6.81 -4.51
N ALA A 42 11.85 -7.46 -5.55
CA ALA A 42 11.59 -7.09 -6.93
C ALA A 42 10.12 -7.29 -7.30
N ALA A 43 9.53 -8.42 -6.92
CA ALA A 43 8.11 -8.71 -7.15
C ALA A 43 7.19 -7.74 -6.40
N ALA A 44 7.49 -7.45 -5.13
CA ALA A 44 6.78 -6.45 -4.34
C ALA A 44 6.81 -5.06 -4.99
N ARG A 45 8.00 -4.60 -5.42
CA ARG A 45 8.15 -3.32 -6.11
C ARG A 45 7.46 -3.31 -7.48
N SER A 46 7.46 -4.44 -8.18
CA SER A 46 6.73 -4.61 -9.45
C SER A 46 5.23 -4.46 -9.24
N GLN A 47 4.64 -5.16 -8.27
CA GLN A 47 3.22 -5.00 -7.90
C GLN A 47 2.91 -3.54 -7.56
N ALA A 48 3.72 -2.93 -6.69
CA ALA A 48 3.52 -1.54 -6.28
C ALA A 48 3.67 -0.53 -7.44
N SER A 49 4.48 -0.86 -8.45
CA SER A 49 4.62 -0.04 -9.65
C SER A 49 3.38 -0.04 -10.54
N ALA A 50 2.52 -1.05 -10.42
CA ALA A 50 1.30 -1.20 -11.20
C ALA A 50 0.07 -0.52 -10.55
N ILE A 51 0.19 -0.02 -9.31
CA ILE A 51 -0.90 0.68 -8.62
C ILE A 51 -0.82 2.18 -8.91
N CYS A 52 -1.89 2.78 -9.41
CA CYS A 52 -2.01 4.23 -9.54
C CYS A 52 -3.36 4.73 -9.03
N ALA A 53 -3.44 6.03 -8.79
CA ALA A 53 -4.68 6.68 -8.36
C ALA A 53 -4.81 8.06 -8.99
N ARG A 54 -6.05 8.53 -9.11
CA ARG A 54 -6.35 9.87 -9.61
C ARG A 54 -7.67 10.39 -9.06
N VAL A 55 -7.82 11.70 -9.11
CA VAL A 55 -9.10 12.36 -8.86
C VAL A 55 -9.92 12.31 -10.14
N VAL A 56 -11.19 11.95 -10.01
CA VAL A 56 -12.17 11.92 -11.09
C VAL A 56 -13.29 12.87 -10.74
N ARG A 57 -13.76 13.66 -11.70
CA ARG A 57 -14.99 14.45 -11.54
C ARG A 57 -16.16 13.51 -11.78
N MET A 58 -17.03 13.37 -10.78
CA MET A 58 -18.25 12.59 -10.95
C MET A 58 -19.28 13.41 -11.72
N PRO A 59 -20.08 12.76 -12.60
CA PRO A 59 -21.26 13.41 -13.15
C PRO A 59 -22.17 13.81 -11.98
N GLU A 60 -22.76 15.00 -12.09
CA GLU A 60 -23.77 15.47 -11.16
C GLU A 60 -24.86 14.41 -11.04
N ARG A 61 -25.08 13.86 -9.84
CA ARG A 61 -26.23 12.95 -9.63
C ARG A 61 -27.46 13.74 -10.04
N GLU A 62 -28.22 13.25 -11.02
CA GLU A 62 -29.54 13.76 -11.37
C GLU A 62 -30.31 14.00 -10.07
N THR A 63 -30.64 15.27 -9.85
CA THR A 63 -31.39 15.84 -8.73
C THR A 63 -32.22 14.81 -7.95
N ALA A 64 -31.82 14.49 -6.72
CA ALA A 64 -32.74 13.86 -5.78
C ALA A 64 -33.74 14.93 -5.29
N THR A 65 -34.98 14.85 -5.75
CA THR A 65 -36.06 15.74 -5.33
C THR A 65 -36.46 15.43 -3.88
N VAL A 66 -35.79 16.04 -2.90
CA VAL A 66 -36.27 16.05 -1.51
C VAL A 66 -37.04 17.35 -1.30
N GLY A 67 -38.38 17.27 -1.38
CA GLY A 67 -39.30 18.33 -0.98
C GLY A 67 -39.07 19.71 -1.60
N ARG A 68 -39.48 19.92 -2.86
CA ARG A 68 -39.57 21.22 -3.59
C ARG A 68 -38.34 22.15 -3.60
N CYS A 69 -37.27 21.87 -2.88
CA CYS A 69 -36.03 22.65 -2.91
C CYS A 69 -35.06 22.02 -3.90
N ARG A 70 -34.68 22.78 -4.92
CA ARG A 70 -33.48 22.48 -5.71
C ARG A 70 -32.29 22.79 -4.82
N VAL A 71 -31.60 21.75 -4.36
CA VAL A 71 -30.27 21.89 -3.77
C VAL A 71 -29.30 21.73 -4.93
N ASP A 72 -28.58 22.78 -5.31
CA ASP A 72 -27.44 22.65 -6.22
C ASP A 72 -26.42 21.77 -5.50
N LEU A 73 -26.29 20.51 -5.90
CA LEU A 73 -25.28 19.64 -5.34
C LEU A 73 -23.94 20.13 -5.89
N ALA A 74 -23.10 20.65 -4.99
CA ALA A 74 -21.72 20.99 -5.32
C ALA A 74 -21.05 19.82 -6.09
N PRO A 75 -20.13 20.11 -7.03
CA PRO A 75 -19.52 19.07 -7.86
C PRO A 75 -18.95 17.96 -6.99
N GLN A 76 -19.41 16.73 -7.25
CA GLN A 76 -18.94 15.56 -6.54
C GLN A 76 -17.63 15.10 -7.17
N PHE A 77 -16.65 14.83 -6.33
CA PHE A 77 -15.38 14.25 -6.76
C PHE A 77 -15.37 12.77 -6.40
N GLY A 78 -14.56 12.01 -7.11
CA GLY A 78 -14.25 10.64 -6.75
C GLY A 78 -12.75 10.43 -6.73
N LEU A 79 -12.32 9.50 -5.90
CA LEU A 79 -10.97 8.97 -5.96
C LEU A 79 -11.04 7.61 -6.65
N GLU A 80 -10.32 7.51 -7.77
CA GLU A 80 -10.14 6.26 -8.50
C GLU A 80 -8.79 5.67 -8.13
N VAL A 81 -8.79 4.37 -7.83
CA VAL A 81 -7.60 3.53 -7.74
C VAL A 81 -7.63 2.51 -8.88
N MET A 82 -6.49 2.33 -9.51
CA MET A 82 -6.28 1.36 -10.58
C MET A 82 -5.22 0.38 -10.09
N ASN A 83 -5.64 -0.86 -9.83
CA ASN A 83 -4.74 -1.97 -9.55
C ASN A 83 -4.48 -2.72 -10.87
N ASN A 84 -3.40 -2.37 -11.57
CA ASN A 84 -3.00 -3.06 -12.80
C ASN A 84 -2.07 -4.26 -12.52
N SER A 85 -1.96 -4.69 -11.26
CA SER A 85 -1.28 -5.94 -10.91
C SER A 85 -2.26 -7.10 -10.99
N ASN A 86 -1.73 -8.33 -10.96
CA ASN A 86 -2.56 -9.54 -10.96
C ASN A 86 -2.95 -10.00 -9.54
N ASP A 87 -2.61 -9.20 -8.52
CA ASP A 87 -2.73 -9.55 -7.11
C ASP A 87 -3.56 -8.49 -6.36
N ILE A 88 -4.30 -8.92 -5.33
CA ILE A 88 -5.03 -8.01 -4.42
C ILE A 88 -4.02 -7.17 -3.61
N VAL A 89 -4.38 -5.92 -3.32
CA VAL A 89 -3.71 -5.06 -2.35
C VAL A 89 -4.65 -4.73 -1.19
N TYR A 90 -4.09 -4.45 -0.01
CA TYR A 90 -4.83 -4.33 1.25
C TYR A 90 -4.62 -2.96 1.90
N GLN A 91 -5.53 -2.56 2.78
CA GLN A 91 -5.47 -1.31 3.54
C GLN A 91 -5.18 -0.11 2.62
N VAL A 92 -5.98 0.03 1.57
CA VAL A 92 -5.76 1.05 0.55
C VAL A 92 -6.38 2.36 1.03
N ILE A 93 -5.55 3.38 1.16
CA ILE A 93 -5.95 4.72 1.56
C ILE A 93 -5.67 5.66 0.40
N LEU A 94 -6.74 6.13 -0.23
CA LEU A 94 -6.69 7.20 -1.21
C LEU A 94 -6.84 8.52 -0.48
N THR A 95 -5.97 9.48 -0.75
CA THR A 95 -6.01 10.80 -0.13
C THR A 95 -6.00 11.86 -1.22
N ALA A 96 -7.00 12.74 -1.22
CA ALA A 96 -7.00 13.92 -2.07
C ALA A 96 -5.95 14.92 -1.55
N VAL A 97 -5.09 15.39 -2.44
CA VAL A 97 -4.06 16.40 -2.14
C VAL A 97 -4.08 17.48 -3.21
N LEU A 98 -3.42 18.60 -2.96
CA LEU A 98 -3.23 19.65 -3.96
C LEU A 98 -1.89 19.44 -4.68
N VAL A 99 -1.95 19.47 -6.01
CA VAL A 99 -0.77 19.56 -6.89
C VAL A 99 -0.39 21.03 -7.08
N GLN A 100 -1.39 21.93 -7.09
CA GLN A 100 -1.20 23.36 -7.24
C GLN A 100 -2.22 24.12 -6.39
N GLY A 101 -1.83 25.28 -5.86
CA GLY A 101 -2.65 26.14 -5.02
C GLY A 101 -2.28 26.05 -3.52
N ALA A 102 -3.05 26.74 -2.69
CA ALA A 102 -2.84 26.78 -1.24
C ALA A 102 -3.59 25.64 -0.53
N GLY A 103 -2.85 24.81 0.22
CA GLY A 103 -3.36 23.72 1.07
C GLY A 103 -2.41 22.51 1.06
N PRO A 104 -2.83 21.35 1.61
CA PRO A 104 -1.99 20.16 1.77
C PRO A 104 -1.50 19.58 0.44
N GLN A 105 -0.19 19.46 0.28
CA GLN A 105 0.44 18.85 -0.91
C GLN A 105 0.92 17.41 -0.65
N ASP A 106 1.17 17.06 0.61
CA ASP A 106 1.44 15.69 1.08
C ASP A 106 0.18 15.16 1.81
N GLY A 107 -0.22 13.92 1.55
CA GLY A 107 -1.37 13.30 2.21
C GLY A 107 -1.20 13.15 3.73
N ARG A 108 0.01 13.30 4.28
CA ARG A 108 0.25 13.36 5.73
C ARG A 108 -0.15 14.70 6.35
N ASP A 109 -0.23 15.76 5.55
CA ASP A 109 -0.65 17.09 6.01
C ASP A 109 -2.18 17.25 5.97
N VAL A 110 -2.91 16.25 5.46
CA VAL A 110 -4.37 16.19 5.46
C VAL A 110 -4.86 15.68 6.81
N GLU A 111 -5.57 16.55 7.54
CA GLU A 111 -6.10 16.23 8.87
C GLU A 111 -7.26 15.22 8.81
N GLY A 112 -7.22 14.23 9.71
CA GLY A 112 -8.29 13.26 9.91
C GLY A 112 -8.64 12.44 8.66
N CYS A 113 -9.92 12.09 8.54
CA CYS A 113 -10.46 11.28 7.43
C CYS A 113 -11.01 12.15 6.27
N GLY A 114 -10.99 13.48 6.40
CA GLY A 114 -11.52 14.39 5.38
C GLY A 114 -10.75 14.26 4.07
N GLY A 115 -11.45 14.07 2.95
CA GLY A 115 -10.82 13.89 1.64
C GLY A 115 -10.09 12.56 1.45
N ARG A 116 -10.31 11.57 2.33
CA ARG A 116 -9.76 10.22 2.22
C ARG A 116 -10.84 9.20 1.87
N VAL A 117 -10.43 8.14 1.17
CA VAL A 117 -11.21 6.91 0.99
C VAL A 117 -10.37 5.76 1.52
N LEU A 118 -10.96 4.94 2.37
CA LEU A 118 -10.28 3.86 3.06
C LEU A 118 -10.94 2.55 2.65
N LEU A 119 -10.22 1.75 1.85
CA LEU A 119 -10.70 0.47 1.34
C LEU A 119 -9.95 -0.66 2.04
N SER A 120 -10.67 -1.65 2.56
CA SER A 120 -10.06 -2.82 3.20
C SER A 120 -9.16 -3.59 2.22
N SER A 121 -9.59 -3.70 0.96
CA SER A 121 -8.82 -4.30 -0.13
C SER A 121 -9.25 -3.77 -1.51
N VAL A 122 -8.38 -3.94 -2.50
CA VAL A 122 -8.63 -3.61 -3.91
C VAL A 122 -8.15 -4.73 -4.81
N ALA A 123 -9.09 -5.39 -5.49
CA ALA A 123 -8.82 -6.40 -6.49
C ALA A 123 -8.25 -5.79 -7.79
N PRO A 124 -7.63 -6.60 -8.68
CA PRO A 124 -7.22 -6.14 -10.00
C PRO A 124 -8.35 -5.43 -10.76
N GLY A 125 -8.03 -4.30 -11.37
CA GLY A 125 -8.99 -3.46 -12.09
C GLY A 125 -9.10 -2.04 -11.55
N LYS A 126 -10.25 -1.42 -11.78
CA LYS A 126 -10.52 -0.03 -11.39
C LYS A 126 -11.59 0.01 -10.32
N THR A 127 -11.36 0.81 -9.29
CA THR A 127 -12.34 1.07 -8.23
C THR A 127 -12.43 2.57 -8.02
N VAL A 128 -13.65 3.09 -7.99
CA VAL A 128 -13.90 4.50 -7.75
C VAL A 128 -14.82 4.65 -6.53
N ARG A 129 -14.51 5.61 -5.67
CA ARG A 129 -15.37 6.00 -4.56
C ARG A 129 -15.57 7.50 -4.57
N CYS A 130 -16.82 7.93 -4.38
CA CYS A 130 -17.14 9.33 -4.24
C CYS A 130 -16.53 9.85 -2.94
N ILE A 131 -15.93 11.02 -3.04
CA ILE A 131 -15.60 11.83 -1.90
C ILE A 131 -16.50 13.05 -1.99
N GLY A 132 -16.94 13.58 -0.86
CA GLY A 132 -17.84 14.71 -0.83
C GLY A 132 -17.25 15.96 -1.50
N HIS A 133 -17.77 17.11 -1.12
CA HIS A 133 -17.27 18.35 -1.66
C HIS A 133 -15.77 18.54 -1.35
N LEU A 134 -14.98 18.82 -2.39
CA LEU A 134 -13.62 19.33 -2.26
C LEU A 134 -13.59 20.80 -2.68
N ASP A 135 -12.94 21.64 -1.87
CA ASP A 135 -12.72 23.04 -2.20
C ASP A 135 -11.77 23.16 -3.41
N CYS A 136 -12.35 23.49 -4.55
CA CYS A 136 -11.66 23.74 -5.80
C CYS A 136 -11.67 25.24 -6.17
N SER A 137 -11.60 26.13 -5.16
CA SER A 137 -11.43 27.57 -5.36
C SER A 137 -10.31 27.90 -6.36
N MET A 138 -10.37 29.12 -6.94
CA MET A 138 -9.60 29.48 -8.13
C MET A 138 -8.10 29.17 -7.96
N HIS A 139 -7.52 28.55 -8.98
CA HIS A 139 -6.11 28.12 -9.08
C HIS A 139 -5.70 26.89 -8.25
N LYS A 140 -6.65 26.09 -7.75
CA LYS A 140 -6.36 24.79 -7.16
C LYS A 140 -6.40 23.66 -8.19
N THR A 141 -5.40 22.77 -8.15
CA THR A 141 -5.39 21.52 -8.92
C THR A 141 -5.27 20.36 -7.96
N LEU A 142 -6.22 19.42 -8.05
CA LEU A 142 -6.26 18.25 -7.19
C LEU A 142 -5.46 17.08 -7.77
N GLY A 143 -4.79 16.36 -6.90
CA GLY A 143 -4.14 15.08 -7.15
C GLY A 143 -4.63 14.04 -6.16
N CYS A 144 -4.22 12.80 -6.39
CA CYS A 144 -4.53 11.70 -5.48
C CYS A 144 -3.25 10.98 -5.10
N GLU A 145 -3.03 10.84 -3.79
CA GLU A 145 -2.05 9.91 -3.26
C GLU A 145 -2.73 8.58 -2.93
N VAL A 146 -2.02 7.48 -3.12
CA VAL A 146 -2.47 6.15 -2.71
C VAL A 146 -1.41 5.50 -1.84
N ALA A 147 -1.79 5.15 -0.62
CA ALA A 147 -0.99 4.27 0.23
C ALA A 147 -1.70 2.91 0.36
N PHE A 148 -0.93 1.83 0.38
CA PHE A 148 -1.48 0.47 0.40
C PHE A 148 -0.44 -0.51 0.93
N THR A 149 -0.92 -1.69 1.31
CA THR A 149 -0.11 -2.85 1.65
C THR A 149 -0.16 -3.85 0.50
N ASP A 150 1.00 -4.27 0.00
CA ASP A 150 1.10 -5.28 -1.05
C ASP A 150 0.82 -6.70 -0.52
N ARG A 151 0.76 -7.70 -1.40
CA ARG A 151 0.46 -9.07 -0.97
C ARG A 151 1.55 -9.71 -0.11
N TYR A 152 2.74 -9.12 -0.07
CA TYR A 152 3.87 -9.56 0.72
C TYR A 152 3.96 -8.85 2.08
N GLY A 153 2.98 -8.01 2.40
CA GLY A 153 2.91 -7.27 3.66
C GLY A 153 3.85 -6.06 3.71
N HIS A 154 4.29 -5.52 2.57
CA HIS A 154 5.02 -4.27 2.51
C HIS A 154 4.09 -3.11 2.19
N SER A 155 4.26 -2.02 2.94
CA SER A 155 3.49 -0.81 2.78
C SER A 155 4.19 0.15 1.81
N TRP A 156 3.42 0.73 0.91
CA TRP A 156 3.87 1.61 -0.17
C TRP A 156 3.01 2.86 -0.21
N VAL A 157 3.57 3.97 -0.69
CA VAL A 157 2.85 5.18 -1.05
C VAL A 157 3.25 5.59 -2.45
N ARG A 158 2.26 5.87 -3.29
CA ARG A 158 2.44 6.62 -4.53
C ARG A 158 1.88 8.01 -4.34
N LYS A 159 2.77 8.99 -4.51
CA LYS A 159 2.47 10.42 -4.42
C LYS A 159 1.76 10.91 -5.67
N SER A 160 1.12 12.08 -5.58
CA SER A 160 0.35 12.69 -6.68
C SER A 160 1.23 13.09 -7.87
N ASP A 161 2.52 13.34 -7.63
CA ASP A 161 3.56 13.55 -8.65
C ASP A 161 4.03 12.24 -9.33
N GLY A 162 3.49 11.09 -8.89
CA GLY A 162 3.84 9.76 -9.39
C GLY A 162 4.98 9.07 -8.65
N HIS A 163 5.64 9.73 -7.68
CA HIS A 163 6.74 9.12 -6.93
C HIS A 163 6.27 7.91 -6.10
N LEU A 164 6.88 6.75 -6.33
CA LEU A 164 6.60 5.52 -5.59
C LEU A 164 7.66 5.24 -4.52
N GLY A 165 7.26 5.41 -3.26
CA GLY A 165 8.08 5.18 -2.08
C GLY A 165 7.62 3.97 -1.26
N ARG A 166 8.57 3.27 -0.65
CA ARG A 166 8.27 2.30 0.40
C ARG A 166 8.06 3.03 1.72
N ILE A 167 6.97 2.71 2.41
CA ILE A 167 6.67 3.24 3.73
C ILE A 167 7.55 2.50 4.76
N ARG A 168 8.14 3.26 5.69
CA ARG A 168 8.94 2.69 6.81
C ARG A 168 8.07 2.14 7.94
N PHE A 169 6.88 2.71 8.12
CA PHE A 169 5.86 2.22 9.04
C PHE A 169 5.30 0.87 8.60
N LYS A 170 4.70 0.14 9.56
CA LYS A 170 4.13 -1.17 9.30
C LYS A 170 2.91 -1.07 8.38
N THR A 171 2.03 -0.08 8.61
CA THR A 171 0.78 0.07 7.85
C THR A 171 0.63 1.46 7.22
N PRO A 172 -0.22 1.60 6.18
CA PRO A 172 -0.65 2.90 5.66
C PRO A 172 -1.38 3.76 6.71
N VAL A 173 -2.09 3.14 7.64
CA VAL A 173 -2.76 3.83 8.76
C VAL A 173 -1.75 4.58 9.62
N ASP A 174 -0.67 3.88 10.02
CA ASP A 174 0.42 4.47 10.81
C ASP A 174 1.12 5.60 10.05
N TYR A 175 1.31 5.44 8.74
CA TYR A 175 1.97 6.45 7.89
C TYR A 175 1.24 7.79 7.88
N TYR A 176 -0.09 7.76 7.90
CA TYR A 176 -0.93 8.95 7.94
C TYR A 176 -1.34 9.37 9.35
N GLY A 177 -0.97 8.61 10.40
CA GLY A 177 -1.33 8.93 11.78
C GLY A 177 -2.84 8.90 12.05
N LEU A 178 -3.59 8.03 11.35
CA LEU A 178 -5.04 7.94 11.54
C LEU A 178 -5.38 7.29 12.89
N MET A 179 -6.40 7.82 13.58
CA MET A 179 -6.86 7.23 14.84
C MET A 179 -7.59 5.90 14.62
N LEU A 180 -7.36 4.96 15.53
CA LEU A 180 -8.01 3.65 15.53
C LEU A 180 -9.27 3.68 16.44
N PRO A 181 -10.32 2.90 16.12
CA PRO A 181 -10.47 2.07 14.93
C PRO A 181 -10.72 2.91 13.68
N VAL A 182 -10.20 2.44 12.56
CA VAL A 182 -10.43 3.04 11.25
C VAL A 182 -11.67 2.39 10.63
N GLU A 183 -12.58 3.21 10.10
CA GLU A 183 -13.75 2.74 9.35
C GLU A 183 -13.34 2.39 7.92
N TRP A 184 -13.22 1.09 7.65
CA TRP A 184 -12.90 0.57 6.33
C TRP A 184 -14.18 0.36 5.52
N MET A 185 -14.15 0.80 4.26
CA MET A 185 -15.17 0.42 3.29
C MET A 185 -14.78 -0.91 2.66
N ASP A 186 -15.72 -1.84 2.64
CA ASP A 186 -15.54 -3.10 1.93
C ASP A 186 -15.82 -2.92 0.43
N PHE A 187 -15.29 -3.86 -0.36
CA PHE A 187 -15.42 -3.83 -1.81
C PHE A 187 -16.89 -3.95 -2.26
N ASP A 188 -17.73 -4.60 -1.45
CA ASP A 188 -19.08 -5.03 -1.81
C ASP A 188 -20.22 -4.07 -1.41
N GLU A 189 -19.94 -2.96 -0.74
CA GLU A 189 -20.97 -1.97 -0.42
C GLU A 189 -21.20 -1.03 -1.62
N TRP A 190 -22.37 -1.18 -2.26
CA TRP A 190 -22.89 -0.36 -3.36
C TRP A 190 -24.16 0.39 -2.94
#